data_AF-A0AAW9KEW7-F1
#
_entry.id   AF-A0AAW9KEW7-F1
#
_cell.length_a   1.000
_cell.length_b   1.000
_cell.length_c   1.000
_cell.angle_alpha   90.00
_cell.angle_beta   90.00
_cell.angle_gamma   90.00
#
_symmetry.space_group_name_H-M   'P 1'
#
loop_
_entity.id
_entity.type
_entity.pdbx_description
1 polymer ?
#
loop_
_entity_poly.entity_id
_entity_poly.type
_entity_poly.pdbx_seq_one_letter_code
_entity_poly.pdbx_strand_id
1 'polypeptide(L)' 'EFVILTECGEDTIVVCKNCDYAANIEIAKRSKRHEPLNVPKAQLAKFPTPNTTSAQSVAEFFKTEPYFVLKALVRKVIH' A
#
# COMPACT_ATOMS: atom_id res chain seq x y z
N GLU A 1 7.93 -22.22 -6.07
CA GLU A 1 9.26 -22.09 -5.45
C GLU A 1 9.33 -23.02 -4.24
N PHE A 2 10.52 -23.50 -3.89
CA PHE A 2 10.75 -24.16 -2.61
C PHE A 2 11.55 -23.17 -1.75
N VAL A 3 10.93 -22.68 -0.67
CA VAL A 3 11.51 -21.63 0.18
C VAL A 3 11.67 -22.18 1.59
N ILE A 4 12.86 -22.01 2.17
CA ILE A 4 13.13 -22.34 3.58
C ILE A 4 12.79 -21.10 4.41
N LEU A 5 11.94 -21.25 5.42
CA LEU A 5 11.59 -20.14 6.31
C LEU A 5 12.77 -19.82 7.24
N THR A 6 13.42 -18.68 7.00
CA THR A 6 14.55 -18.18 7.78
C THR A 6 14.50 -16.66 7.85
N GLU A 7 14.96 -16.08 8.95
CA GLU A 7 15.01 -14.62 9.14
C GLU A 7 15.99 -13.94 8.20
N CYS A 8 16.99 -14.66 7.68
CA CYS A 8 18.00 -14.14 6.76
C CYS A 8 17.63 -14.27 5.28
N GLY A 9 16.42 -14.74 4.96
CA GLY A 9 15.96 -14.88 3.58
C GLY A 9 15.67 -13.53 2.94
N GLU A 10 15.98 -13.38 1.65
CA GLU A 10 15.67 -12.15 0.89
C GLU A 10 14.19 -12.08 0.49
N ASP A 11 13.59 -13.24 0.24
CA ASP A 11 12.18 -13.37 -0.13
C ASP A 11 11.24 -13.16 1.05
N THR A 12 10.15 -12.43 0.81
CA THR A 12 9.05 -12.30 1.77
C THR A 12 7.93 -13.26 1.42
N ILE A 13 7.67 -14.23 2.30
CA ILE A 13 6.58 -15.21 2.14
C ILE A 13 5.39 -14.81 3.01
N VAL A 14 4.23 -14.69 2.38
CA VAL A 14 2.94 -14.48 3.05
C VAL A 14 2.37 -15.84 3.42
N VAL A 15 2.20 -16.10 4.72
CA VAL A 15 1.64 -17.36 5.25
C VAL A 15 0.37 -17.07 6.05
N CYS A 16 -0.71 -17.80 5.75
CA CYS A 16 -1.94 -17.75 6.53
C CYS A 16 -1.82 -18.63 7.77
N LYS A 17 -2.21 -18.11 8.94
CA LYS A 17 -2.22 -18.88 10.20
C LYS A 17 -3.44 -19.81 10.34
N ASN A 18 -4.41 -19.70 9.44
CA ASN A 18 -5.73 -20.34 9.56
C ASN A 18 -6.02 -21.34 8.42
N CYS A 19 -5.16 -21.41 7.40
CA CYS A 19 -5.27 -22.34 6.28
C CYS A 19 -3.90 -22.53 5.60
N ASP A 20 -3.83 -23.43 4.62
CA ASP A 20 -2.59 -23.77 3.91
C ASP A 20 -2.13 -22.74 2.87
N TYR A 21 -2.61 -21.49 2.95
CA TYR A 21 -2.21 -20.45 2.01
C TYR A 21 -0.78 -19.97 2.32
N ALA A 22 0.13 -20.18 1.36
CA ALA A 22 1.49 -19.65 1.37
C ALA A 22 1.88 -19.18 -0.03
N ALA A 23 2.41 -17.96 -0.15
CA ALA A 23 2.83 -17.40 -1.44
C ALA A 23 3.96 -16.38 -1.28
N ASN A 24 4.82 -16.26 -2.29
CA ASN A 24 5.75 -15.13 -2.41
C ASN A 24 4.95 -13.81 -2.52
N ILE A 25 5.39 -12.75 -1.85
CA ILE A 25 4.71 -11.44 -1.83
C ILE A 25 4.44 -10.87 -3.24
N GLU A 26 5.29 -11.20 -4.23
CA GLU A 26 5.15 -10.74 -5.62
C GLU A 26 3.89 -11.28 -6.31
N ILE A 27 3.47 -12.50 -5.95
CA ILE A 27 2.30 -13.19 -6.53
C ILE A 27 1.14 -13.37 -5.54
N ALA A 28 1.34 -12.96 -4.28
CA ALA A 28 0.35 -13.10 -3.23
C ALA A 28 -0.94 -12.35 -3.59
N LYS A 29 -2.08 -13.01 -3.40
CA LYS A 29 -3.40 -12.43 -3.64
C LYS A 29 -3.91 -11.83 -2.35
N ARG A 30 -4.16 -10.51 -2.36
CA ARG A 30 -4.79 -9.82 -1.24
C ARG A 30 -6.31 -9.87 -1.34
N SER A 31 -6.97 -9.99 -0.20
CA SER A 31 -8.41 -9.75 -0.09
C SER A 31 -8.75 -8.29 -0.37
N LYS A 32 -10.03 -8.03 -0.65
CA LYS A 32 -10.53 -6.67 -0.83
C LYS A 32 -10.33 -5.89 0.48
N ARG A 33 -9.82 -4.66 0.36
CA ARG A 33 -9.72 -3.74 1.50
C ARG A 33 -11.12 -3.18 1.79
N HIS A 34 -11.55 -3.22 3.04
CA HIS A 34 -12.80 -2.59 3.46
C HIS A 34 -12.63 -1.08 3.58
N GLU A 35 -13.63 -0.34 3.13
CA GLU A 35 -13.66 1.12 3.28
C GLU A 35 -13.94 1.52 4.73
N PRO A 36 -13.21 2.50 5.28
CA PRO A 36 -13.49 3.05 6.60
C PRO A 36 -14.83 3.79 6.60
N LEU A 37 -15.52 3.77 7.75
CA LEU A 37 -16.86 4.35 7.90
C LEU A 37 -16.85 5.90 7.80
N ASN A 38 -15.75 6.54 8.16
CA ASN A 38 -15.60 7.99 8.27
C ASN A 38 -14.87 8.59 7.05
N VAL A 39 -15.36 8.34 5.84
CA VAL A 39 -14.76 8.89 4.61
C VAL A 39 -14.86 10.42 4.59
N PRO A 40 -13.74 11.15 4.53
CA PRO A 40 -13.77 12.61 4.42
C PRO A 40 -14.37 13.03 3.08
N LYS A 41 -15.26 14.01 3.13
CA LYS A 41 -15.92 14.58 1.94
C LYS A 41 -15.36 15.97 1.69
N ALA A 42 -14.92 16.21 0.46
CA ALA A 42 -14.46 17.52 0.02
C ALA A 42 -14.82 17.70 -1.47
N GLN A 43 -14.97 18.95 -1.89
CA GLN A 43 -15.00 19.26 -3.31
C GLN A 43 -13.58 19.17 -3.88
N LEU A 44 -13.45 18.73 -5.13
CA LEU A 44 -12.15 18.64 -5.79
C LEU A 44 -11.55 20.05 -5.94
N ALA A 45 -10.35 20.23 -5.40
CA ALA A 45 -9.61 21.48 -5.49
C ALA A 45 -8.10 21.21 -5.53
N LYS A 46 -7.35 22.16 -6.07
CA LYS A 46 -5.88 22.15 -6.05
C LYS A 46 -5.39 22.96 -4.86
N PHE A 47 -4.45 22.39 -4.11
CA PHE A 47 -3.83 23.04 -2.95
C PHE A 47 -2.30 23.03 -3.10
N PRO A 48 -1.60 24.13 -2.79
CA PRO A 48 -0.15 24.10 -2.68
C PRO A 48 0.27 23.22 -1.50
N THR A 49 1.19 22.28 -1.75
CA THR A 49 1.76 21.36 -0.73
C THR A 49 3.29 21.50 -0.69
N PRO A 50 3.82 22.68 -0.31
CA PRO A 50 5.24 22.96 -0.34
C PRO A 50 6.01 22.05 0.63
N ASN A 51 7.16 21.54 0.19
CA ASN A 51 8.03 20.64 0.97
C ASN A 51 7.39 19.29 1.39
N THR A 52 6.25 18.92 0.80
CA THR A 52 5.56 17.65 1.11
C THR A 52 5.90 16.59 0.06
N THR A 53 6.79 15.66 0.39
CA THR A 53 7.35 14.70 -0.59
C THR A 53 6.87 13.26 -0.45
N SER A 54 6.27 12.89 0.68
CA SER A 54 5.83 11.52 0.95
C SER A 54 4.31 11.43 1.10
N ALA A 55 3.72 10.28 0.80
CA ALA A 55 2.29 10.06 1.02
C ALA A 55 1.89 10.25 2.49
N GLN A 56 2.81 9.90 3.41
CA GLN A 56 2.64 10.09 4.84
C GLN A 56 2.57 11.58 5.20
N SER A 57 3.49 12.40 4.69
CA SER A 57 3.47 13.85 4.96
C SER A 57 2.29 14.56 4.29
N VAL A 58 1.76 14.04 3.17
CA VAL A 58 0.49 14.51 2.59
C VAL A 58 -0.67 14.21 3.54
N ALA A 59 -0.74 13.00 4.09
CA ALA A 59 -1.79 12.61 5.04
C ALA A 59 -1.78 13.52 6.28
N GLU A 60 -0.60 13.77 6.84
CA GLU A 60 -0.40 14.66 7.99
C GLU A 60 -0.78 16.12 7.67
N PHE A 61 -0.37 16.64 6.51
CA PHE A 61 -0.69 17.99 6.06
C PHE A 61 -2.21 18.24 6.01
N PHE A 62 -2.97 17.26 5.49
CA PHE A 62 -4.42 17.34 5.40
C PHE A 62 -5.15 16.78 6.63
N LYS A 63 -4.42 16.36 7.68
CA LYS A 63 -4.96 15.75 8.91
C LYS A 63 -5.91 14.59 8.62
N THR A 64 -5.50 13.72 7.70
CA THR A 64 -6.25 12.55 7.27
C THR A 64 -5.43 11.28 7.46
N GLU A 65 -6.09 10.13 7.36
CA GLU A 65 -5.40 8.84 7.38
C GLU A 65 -4.69 8.58 6.04
N PRO A 66 -3.50 7.95 6.04
CA PRO A 66 -2.82 7.51 4.81
C PRO A 66 -3.68 6.62 3.92
N TYR A 67 -4.72 5.98 4.48
CA TYR A 67 -5.75 5.27 3.73
C TYR A 67 -6.32 6.10 2.57
N PHE A 68 -6.56 7.39 2.81
CA PHE A 68 -7.22 8.30 1.87
C PHE A 68 -6.25 8.98 0.89
N VAL A 69 -4.95 8.67 0.96
CA VAL A 69 -3.93 9.20 0.07
C VAL A 69 -3.60 8.17 -1.02
N LEU A 70 -3.73 8.58 -2.28
CA LEU A 70 -3.34 7.75 -3.42
C LEU A 70 -1.90 8.06 -3.85
N LYS A 71 -1.07 7.02 -3.96
CA LYS A 71 0.27 7.12 -4.55
C LYS A 71 0.18 6.79 -6.04
N ALA A 72 0.59 7.73 -6.88
CA ALA A 72 0.75 7.50 -8.31
C ALA A 72 2.20 7.12 -8.63
N LEU A 73 2.38 6.11 -9.48
CA LEU A 73 3.67 5.70 -10.01
C LEU A 73 3.59 5.77 -11.53
N VAL A 74 4.57 6.41 -12.16
CA VAL A 74 4.66 6.50 -13.62
C VAL A 74 5.85 5.67 -14.07
N ARG A 75 5.61 4.69 -14.92
CA ARG A 75 6.65 3.82 -15.50
C ARG A 75 6.61 3.93 -17.01
N LYS A 76 7.77 4.13 -17.63
CA LYS A 76 7.91 3.99 -19.09
C LYS A 76 7.80 2.50 -19.44
N VAL A 77 6.82 2.16 -20.28
CA VAL A 77 6.72 0.82 -20.86
C VAL A 77 7.66 0.80 -22.07
N ILE A 78 8.68 -0.04 -22.01
CA ILE A 78 9.59 -0.31 -23.12
C ILE A 78 9.12 -1.64 -23.71
N HIS A 79 8.73 -1.63 -24.98
CA HIS A 79 8.43 -2.82 -25.78
C HIS A 79 9.69 -3.28 -26.50
#